data_AF-A0A0Q8UPM7-F1
#
_entry.id   AF-A0A0Q8UPM7-F1
#
_cell.length_a   1.000
_cell.length_b   1.000
_cell.length_c   1.000
_cell.angle_alpha   90.00
_cell.angle_beta   90.00
_cell.angle_gamma   90.00
#
_symmetry.space_group_name_H-M   'P 1'
#
loop_
_entity.id
_entity.type
_entity.pdbx_description
1 polymer ?
#
loop_
_entity_poly.entity_id
_entity_poly.type
_entity_poly.pdbx_seq_one_letter_code
_entity_poly.pdbx_strand_id
1 'polypeptide(L)'
;MILVIDNYDSFTYNLVHYLNELGAETLVYRNDALTVEEALGLKPQGILLSPGPCTPNEAGICLDLLAAAPDDLPILGVCLGHQAIGQAYGGDVIRAKAIMHGKTSPIQHEGKGIFAGLPNPVTATRYHSLSVDQATMPAVLEVTAWTEDGEVMGFQHKTKPVHGVQFHPESIATEGGHAMLANFLKLAGVEPQVDA
;
A
#
# COMPACT_ATOMS: atom_id res chain seq x y z
N MET A 1 -12.64 12.18 -1.89
CA MET A 1 -12.33 11.50 -0.62
C MET A 1 -11.59 10.19 -0.87
N ILE A 2 -10.56 9.92 -0.06
CA ILE A 2 -9.82 8.64 0.03
C ILE A 2 -10.35 7.84 1.21
N LEU A 3 -10.83 6.63 0.94
CA LEU A 3 -11.27 5.70 1.98
C LEU A 3 -10.05 4.96 2.54
N VAL A 4 -9.83 5.05 3.84
CA VAL A 4 -8.77 4.34 4.54
C VAL A 4 -9.39 3.19 5.32
N ILE A 5 -9.00 1.96 4.98
CA ILE A 5 -9.34 0.77 5.74
C ILE A 5 -8.25 0.53 6.78
N ASP A 6 -8.57 0.82 8.04
CA ASP A 6 -7.71 0.63 9.20
C ASP A 6 -7.73 -0.85 9.64
N ASN A 7 -6.60 -1.51 9.49
CA ASN A 7 -6.36 -2.87 9.98
C ASN A 7 -5.82 -2.87 11.42
N TYR A 8 -6.27 -1.92 12.26
CA TYR A 8 -5.89 -1.81 13.67
C TYR A 8 -4.39 -1.57 13.89
N ASP A 9 -3.77 -0.76 13.04
CA ASP A 9 -2.35 -0.43 13.17
C ASP A 9 -2.09 0.90 13.87
N SER A 10 -1.00 0.96 14.63
CA SER A 10 -0.60 2.16 15.36
C SER A 10 -0.21 3.32 14.42
N PHE A 11 0.15 3.05 13.15
CA PHE A 11 0.63 4.03 12.19
C PHE A 11 -0.44 4.48 11.18
N THR A 12 -1.66 3.92 11.21
CA THR A 12 -2.74 4.30 10.28
C THR A 12 -2.96 5.81 10.23
N TYR A 13 -2.97 6.48 11.39
CA TYR A 13 -3.19 7.93 11.43
C TYR A 13 -2.02 8.77 10.90
N ASN A 14 -0.80 8.22 10.83
CA ASN A 14 0.30 8.91 10.16
C ASN A 14 0.07 8.95 8.64
N LEU A 15 -0.42 7.85 8.03
CA LEU A 15 -0.86 7.84 6.63
C LEU A 15 -1.98 8.84 6.40
N VAL A 16 -2.98 8.86 7.28
CA VAL A 16 -4.11 9.80 7.24
C VAL A 16 -3.61 11.25 7.29
N HIS A 17 -2.70 11.57 8.21
CA HIS A 17 -2.11 12.91 8.30
C HIS A 17 -1.39 13.30 7.01
N TYR A 18 -0.54 12.43 6.46
CA TYR A 18 0.18 12.75 5.22
C TYR A 18 -0.76 12.93 4.02
N LEU A 19 -1.83 12.13 3.92
CA LEU A 19 -2.85 12.32 2.88
C LEU A 19 -3.57 13.67 3.02
N ASN A 20 -3.93 14.03 4.26
CA ASN A 20 -4.58 15.31 4.55
C ASN A 20 -3.64 16.51 4.31
N GLU A 21 -2.35 16.39 4.66
CA GLU A 21 -1.31 17.39 4.35
C GLU A 21 -1.17 17.61 2.84
N LEU A 22 -1.31 16.54 2.04
CA LEU A 22 -1.34 16.61 0.58
C LEU A 22 -2.70 17.07 0.02
N GLY A 23 -3.63 17.54 0.86
CA GLY A 23 -4.91 18.11 0.46
C GLY A 23 -6.02 17.09 0.15
N ALA A 24 -5.81 15.80 0.43
CA ALA A 24 -6.84 14.80 0.25
C ALA A 24 -7.80 14.77 1.45
N GLU A 25 -9.10 14.73 1.21
CA GLU A 25 -10.08 14.40 2.25
C GLU A 25 -10.03 12.89 2.53
N THR A 26 -9.81 12.49 3.79
CA THR A 26 -9.79 11.09 4.19
C THR A 26 -11.03 10.69 5.00
N LEU A 27 -11.54 9.48 4.77
CA LEU A 27 -12.56 8.84 5.61
C LEU A 27 -12.02 7.50 6.10
N VAL A 28 -12.00 7.28 7.41
CA VAL A 28 -11.35 6.11 8.02
C VAL A 28 -12.39 5.17 8.60
N TYR A 29 -12.34 3.90 8.23
CA TYR A 29 -13.12 2.83 8.83
C TYR A 29 -12.22 1.65 9.16
N ARG A 30 -12.51 0.97 10.26
CA ARG A 30 -11.85 -0.31 10.57
C ARG A 30 -12.29 -1.38 9.58
N ASN A 31 -11.43 -2.38 9.39
CA ASN A 31 -11.66 -3.47 8.45
C ASN A 31 -12.90 -4.34 8.74
N ASP A 32 -13.53 -4.18 9.91
CA ASP A 32 -14.72 -4.88 10.38
C ASP A 32 -15.93 -3.95 10.57
N ALA A 33 -15.79 -2.65 10.26
CA ALA A 33 -16.80 -1.64 10.52
C ALA A 33 -17.76 -1.38 9.34
N LEU A 34 -17.44 -1.85 8.15
CA LEU A 34 -18.24 -1.72 6.93
C LEU A 34 -18.31 -3.05 6.19
N THR A 35 -19.38 -3.28 5.43
CA THR A 35 -19.37 -4.28 4.37
C THR A 35 -18.69 -3.75 3.10
N VAL A 36 -18.36 -4.65 2.17
CA VAL A 36 -17.80 -4.28 0.86
C VAL A 36 -18.75 -3.38 0.07
N GLU A 37 -20.06 -3.67 0.10
CA GLU A 37 -21.09 -2.88 -0.57
C GLU A 37 -21.19 -1.47 0.02
N GLU A 38 -21.11 -1.34 1.35
CA GLU A 38 -21.09 -0.04 2.02
C GLU A 38 -19.83 0.75 1.65
N ALA A 39 -18.65 0.11 1.72
CA ALA A 39 -17.37 0.74 1.37
C ALA A 39 -17.33 1.25 -0.07
N LEU A 40 -17.77 0.44 -1.05
CA LEU A 40 -17.86 0.85 -2.45
C LEU A 40 -19.02 1.83 -2.70
N GLY A 41 -20.10 1.73 -1.92
CA GLY A 41 -21.25 2.64 -1.95
C GLY A 41 -20.93 4.08 -1.54
N LEU A 42 -19.86 4.29 -0.76
CA LEU A 42 -19.29 5.61 -0.47
C LEU A 42 -18.69 6.31 -1.69
N LYS A 43 -18.48 5.58 -2.79
CA LYS A 43 -17.86 6.07 -4.05
C LYS A 43 -16.52 6.78 -3.79
N PRO A 44 -15.55 6.10 -3.14
CA PRO A 44 -14.25 6.70 -2.89
C PRO A 44 -13.51 6.97 -4.21
N GLN A 45 -12.68 8.02 -4.24
CA GLN A 45 -11.78 8.31 -5.36
C GLN A 45 -10.58 7.36 -5.38
N GLY A 46 -10.23 6.80 -4.23
CA GLY A 46 -9.22 5.77 -4.06
C GLY A 46 -9.33 5.15 -2.68
N ILE A 47 -8.76 3.96 -2.53
CA ILE A 47 -8.76 3.22 -1.26
C ILE A 47 -7.32 3.01 -0.80
N LEU A 48 -7.05 3.28 0.48
CA LEU A 48 -5.81 2.90 1.15
C LEU A 48 -6.08 1.76 2.12
N LEU A 49 -5.39 0.64 1.96
CA LEU A 49 -5.39 -0.48 2.90
C LEU A 49 -4.18 -0.33 3.83
N SER A 50 -4.42 -0.05 5.11
CA SER A 50 -3.36 0.28 6.07
C SER A 50 -2.51 -0.95 6.43
N PRO A 51 -1.36 -0.74 7.10
CA PRO A 51 -0.69 -1.80 7.85
C PRO A 51 -1.62 -2.37 8.91
N GLY A 52 -1.22 -3.52 9.49
CA GLY A 52 -1.96 -4.19 10.56
C GLY A 52 -1.20 -5.39 11.10
N PRO A 53 -1.63 -5.96 12.24
CA PRO A 53 -1.15 -7.24 12.71
C PRO A 53 -1.75 -8.39 11.86
N CYS A 54 -1.31 -9.62 12.13
CA CYS A 54 -1.83 -10.86 11.52
C CYS A 54 -1.52 -11.01 10.02
N THR A 55 -2.20 -11.97 9.37
CA THR A 55 -2.09 -12.23 7.93
C THR A 55 -3.28 -11.60 7.19
N PRO A 56 -3.25 -11.49 5.85
CA PRO A 56 -4.39 -11.00 5.10
C PRO A 56 -5.69 -11.79 5.31
N ASN A 57 -5.62 -13.06 5.73
CA ASN A 57 -6.80 -13.88 6.02
C ASN A 57 -7.63 -13.35 7.20
N GLU A 58 -7.00 -12.61 8.12
CA GLU A 58 -7.67 -12.02 9.28
C GLU A 58 -7.96 -10.52 9.09
N ALA A 59 -7.66 -9.94 7.92
CA ALA A 59 -7.74 -8.51 7.65
C ALA A 59 -9.15 -8.01 7.25
N GLY A 60 -10.18 -8.54 7.92
CA GLY A 60 -11.58 -8.15 7.71
C GLY A 60 -11.98 -8.16 6.24
N ILE A 61 -12.59 -7.07 5.76
CA ILE A 61 -13.09 -6.95 4.38
C ILE A 61 -12.00 -6.88 3.30
N CYS A 62 -10.71 -6.78 3.62
CA CYS A 62 -9.68 -6.39 2.63
C CYS A 62 -9.65 -7.30 1.40
N LEU A 63 -9.67 -8.62 1.57
CA LEU A 63 -9.62 -9.56 0.44
C LEU A 63 -10.91 -9.51 -0.40
N ASP A 64 -12.07 -9.46 0.23
CA ASP A 64 -13.37 -9.38 -0.45
C ASP A 64 -13.52 -8.04 -1.19
N LEU A 65 -13.06 -6.95 -0.58
CA LEU A 65 -13.02 -5.62 -1.18
C LEU A 65 -12.15 -5.59 -2.44
N LEU A 66 -10.96 -6.20 -2.40
CA LEU A 66 -10.07 -6.30 -3.55
C LEU A 66 -10.67 -7.14 -4.68
N ALA A 67 -11.43 -8.19 -4.34
CA ALA A 67 -12.12 -9.03 -5.33
C ALA A 67 -13.31 -8.33 -6.00
N ALA A 68 -14.01 -7.45 -5.26
CA ALA A 68 -15.20 -6.73 -5.73
C ALA A 68 -14.92 -5.34 -6.30
N ALA A 69 -13.72 -4.79 -6.07
CA ALA A 69 -13.37 -3.43 -6.49
C ALA A 69 -13.44 -3.27 -8.02
N PRO A 70 -13.99 -2.14 -8.53
CA PRO A 70 -13.94 -1.79 -9.94
C PRO A 70 -12.51 -1.75 -10.48
N ASP A 71 -12.32 -2.14 -11.75
CA ASP A 71 -11.00 -2.23 -12.39
C ASP A 71 -10.26 -0.89 -12.49
N ASP A 72 -10.99 0.22 -12.50
CA ASP A 72 -10.48 1.58 -12.58
C ASP A 72 -10.32 2.27 -11.22
N LEU A 73 -10.71 1.62 -10.11
CA LEU A 73 -10.60 2.19 -8.77
C LEU A 73 -9.14 2.11 -8.26
N PRO A 74 -8.50 3.25 -7.94
CA PRO A 74 -7.13 3.26 -7.42
C PRO A 74 -7.06 2.70 -6.00
N ILE A 75 -6.14 1.76 -5.78
CA ILE A 75 -5.94 1.12 -4.47
C ILE A 75 -4.45 1.11 -4.13
N LEU A 76 -4.12 1.57 -2.93
CA LEU A 76 -2.77 1.47 -2.36
C LEU A 76 -2.80 0.59 -1.11
N GLY A 77 -2.01 -0.49 -1.11
CA GLY A 77 -1.78 -1.31 0.07
C GLY A 77 -0.44 -1.00 0.72
N VAL A 78 -0.42 -0.82 2.05
CA VAL A 78 0.80 -0.61 2.83
C VAL A 78 1.00 -1.77 3.80
N CYS A 79 2.17 -2.39 3.79
CA CYS A 79 2.53 -3.53 4.65
C CYS A 79 1.51 -4.68 4.57
N LEU A 80 0.61 -4.84 5.56
CA LEU A 80 -0.49 -5.82 5.49
C LEU A 80 -1.40 -5.57 4.27
N GLY A 81 -1.70 -4.32 3.95
CA GLY A 81 -2.47 -3.99 2.74
C GLY A 81 -1.77 -4.41 1.46
N HIS A 82 -0.44 -4.31 1.40
CA HIS A 82 0.36 -4.83 0.29
C HIS A 82 0.25 -6.35 0.21
N GLN A 83 0.38 -7.05 1.34
CA GLN A 83 0.24 -8.51 1.38
C GLN A 83 -1.16 -8.96 0.96
N ALA A 84 -2.20 -8.24 1.37
CA ALA A 84 -3.58 -8.51 0.96
C ALA A 84 -3.78 -8.37 -0.54
N ILE A 85 -3.17 -7.37 -1.19
CA ILE A 85 -3.18 -7.25 -2.64
C ILE A 85 -2.47 -8.43 -3.28
N GLY A 86 -1.26 -8.78 -2.82
CA GLY A 86 -0.50 -9.91 -3.35
C GLY A 86 -1.32 -11.21 -3.31
N GLN A 87 -1.96 -11.46 -2.16
CA GLN A 87 -2.79 -12.63 -1.94
C GLN A 87 -4.09 -12.62 -2.76
N ALA A 88 -4.79 -11.50 -2.84
CA ALA A 88 -6.04 -11.38 -3.60
C ALA A 88 -5.85 -11.68 -5.10
N TYR A 89 -4.67 -11.40 -5.65
CA TYR A 89 -4.32 -11.71 -7.03
C TYR A 89 -3.64 -13.08 -7.22
N GLY A 90 -3.49 -13.87 -6.16
CA GLY A 90 -3.02 -15.26 -6.22
C GLY A 90 -1.55 -15.50 -5.87
N GLY A 91 -0.85 -14.51 -5.30
CA GLY A 91 0.50 -14.70 -4.75
C GLY A 91 0.46 -15.24 -3.32
N ASP A 92 1.50 -15.95 -2.90
CA ASP A 92 1.59 -16.46 -1.53
C ASP A 92 2.19 -15.43 -0.58
N VAL A 93 1.64 -15.36 0.63
CA VAL A 93 2.23 -14.59 1.74
C VAL A 93 3.00 -15.56 2.64
N ILE A 94 4.32 -15.41 2.64
CA ILE A 94 5.24 -16.29 3.36
C ILE A 94 5.95 -15.53 4.48
N ARG A 95 6.71 -16.24 5.31
CA ARG A 95 7.62 -15.57 6.25
C ARG A 95 8.67 -14.78 5.49
N ALA A 96 8.90 -13.55 5.93
CA ALA A 96 9.94 -12.68 5.41
C ALA A 96 11.32 -13.33 5.59
N LYS A 97 12.27 -12.97 4.72
CA LYS A 97 13.65 -13.47 4.79
C LYS A 97 14.34 -13.08 6.11
N ALA A 98 13.97 -11.91 6.63
CA ALA A 98 14.37 -11.43 7.94
C ALA A 98 13.20 -10.70 8.62
N ILE A 99 13.09 -10.86 9.94
CA ILE A 99 12.14 -10.08 10.74
C ILE A 99 12.67 -8.64 10.86
N MET A 100 11.85 -7.69 10.45
CA MET A 100 12.17 -6.26 10.49
C MET A 100 11.20 -5.56 11.44
N HIS A 101 11.73 -4.76 12.37
CA HIS A 101 10.91 -3.96 13.27
C HIS A 101 11.60 -2.62 13.54
N GLY A 102 11.13 -1.57 12.86
CA GLY A 102 11.69 -0.21 12.98
C GLY A 102 13.10 -0.07 12.40
N LYS A 103 13.45 -0.88 11.40
CA LYS A 103 14.75 -0.82 10.73
C LYS A 103 14.60 -0.21 9.34
N THR A 104 15.58 0.56 8.90
CA THR A 104 15.63 1.08 7.54
C THR A 104 16.34 0.12 6.60
N SER A 105 16.01 0.19 5.32
CA SER A 105 16.71 -0.53 4.26
C SER A 105 16.71 0.30 2.98
N PRO A 106 17.78 0.23 2.15
CA PRO A 106 17.73 0.74 0.79
C PRO A 106 16.79 -0.13 -0.04
N ILE A 107 15.82 0.50 -0.70
CA ILE A 107 14.86 -0.13 -1.58
C ILE A 107 15.16 0.28 -3.02
N GLN A 108 15.56 -0.68 -3.84
CA GLN A 108 15.70 -0.49 -5.27
C GLN A 108 14.32 -0.47 -5.92
N HIS A 109 14.13 0.35 -6.94
CA HIS A 109 12.87 0.42 -7.67
C HIS A 109 13.05 0.74 -9.16
N GLU A 110 11.97 0.59 -9.93
CA GLU A 110 11.96 0.91 -11.36
C GLU A 110 11.53 2.37 -11.66
N GLY A 111 11.12 3.12 -10.64
CA GLY A 111 10.71 4.53 -10.79
C GLY A 111 9.36 4.69 -11.49
N LYS A 112 8.53 3.65 -11.43
CA LYS A 112 7.18 3.57 -12.00
C LYS A 112 6.11 3.72 -10.93
N GLY A 113 4.91 4.10 -11.35
CA GLY A 113 3.73 4.18 -10.48
C GLY A 113 4.00 5.08 -9.27
N ILE A 114 3.78 4.53 -8.09
CA ILE A 114 4.04 5.22 -6.81
C ILE A 114 5.50 5.68 -6.61
N PHE A 115 6.47 5.07 -7.30
CA PHE A 115 7.90 5.45 -7.21
C PHE A 115 8.31 6.52 -8.24
N ALA A 116 7.37 7.04 -9.03
CA ALA A 116 7.69 8.02 -10.07
C ALA A 116 8.35 9.29 -9.51
N GLY A 117 9.52 9.64 -10.04
CA GLY A 117 10.26 10.84 -9.65
C GLY A 117 11.08 10.73 -8.36
N LEU A 118 11.14 9.56 -7.72
CA LEU A 118 11.95 9.34 -6.52
C LEU A 118 13.41 8.93 -6.85
N PRO A 119 14.38 9.24 -5.96
CA PRO A 119 15.76 8.79 -6.10
C PRO A 119 15.85 7.27 -5.92
N ASN A 120 16.77 6.61 -6.63
CA ASN A 120 16.92 5.15 -6.56
C ASN A 120 18.35 4.79 -6.09
N PRO A 121 18.51 4.05 -4.97
CA PRO A 121 17.46 3.55 -4.08
C PRO A 121 16.83 4.63 -3.18
N VAL A 122 15.65 4.34 -2.64
CA VAL A 122 15.05 5.09 -1.52
C VAL A 122 15.36 4.41 -0.19
N THR A 123 15.64 5.17 0.86
CA THR A 123 15.70 4.61 2.22
C THR A 123 14.29 4.48 2.79
N ALA A 124 13.87 3.28 3.21
CA ALA A 124 12.53 3.06 3.77
C ALA A 124 12.53 2.26 5.07
N THR A 125 11.62 2.59 5.98
CA THR A 125 11.42 1.89 7.26
C THR A 125 10.54 0.65 7.10
N ARG A 126 10.96 -0.47 7.68
CA ARG A 126 10.32 -1.78 7.60
C ARG A 126 9.91 -2.30 8.98
N TYR A 127 8.69 -2.85 9.06
CA TYR A 127 8.11 -3.42 10.30
C TYR A 127 7.51 -4.82 10.13
N HIS A 128 7.89 -5.55 9.06
CA HIS A 128 7.22 -6.78 8.68
C HIS A 128 7.96 -8.06 9.12
N SER A 129 7.17 -9.12 9.30
CA SER A 129 7.61 -10.50 9.50
C SER A 129 7.13 -11.45 8.39
N LEU A 130 6.30 -10.94 7.48
CA LEU A 130 5.74 -11.62 6.33
C LEU A 130 6.04 -10.81 5.06
N SER A 131 6.13 -11.48 3.92
CA SER A 131 6.33 -10.86 2.62
C SER A 131 5.61 -11.68 1.53
N VAL A 132 5.28 -11.03 0.42
CA VAL A 132 4.74 -11.71 -0.76
C VAL A 132 5.87 -12.44 -1.47
N ASP A 133 5.68 -13.73 -1.72
CA ASP A 133 6.70 -14.56 -2.37
C ASP A 133 6.87 -14.18 -3.84
N GLN A 134 8.10 -13.87 -4.23
CA GLN A 134 8.45 -13.60 -5.62
C GLN A 134 8.23 -14.83 -6.52
N ALA A 135 8.43 -16.04 -5.99
CA ALA A 135 8.33 -17.27 -6.77
C ALA A 135 6.88 -17.59 -7.21
N THR A 136 5.90 -17.11 -6.45
CA THR A 136 4.47 -17.31 -6.71
C THR A 136 3.77 -16.04 -7.16
N MET A 137 4.54 -14.98 -7.47
CA MET A 137 4.00 -13.70 -7.93
C MET A 137 3.15 -13.91 -9.19
N PRO A 138 1.85 -13.55 -9.16
CA PRO A 138 0.95 -13.78 -10.28
C PRO A 138 1.31 -12.88 -11.47
N ALA A 139 1.09 -13.37 -12.69
CA ALA A 139 1.48 -12.67 -13.92
C ALA A 139 0.79 -11.31 -14.13
N VAL A 140 -0.29 -11.03 -13.39
CA VAL A 140 -1.01 -9.74 -13.43
C VAL A 140 -0.34 -8.65 -12.59
N LEU A 141 0.54 -9.03 -11.65
CA LEU A 141 1.34 -8.10 -10.86
C LEU A 141 2.75 -7.98 -11.46
N GLU A 142 3.26 -6.76 -11.50
CA GLU A 142 4.63 -6.41 -11.88
C GLU A 142 5.36 -5.95 -10.62
N VAL A 143 6.44 -6.63 -10.24
CA VAL A 143 7.31 -6.19 -9.13
C VAL A 143 8.03 -4.91 -9.55
N THR A 144 7.87 -3.85 -8.77
CA THR A 144 8.41 -2.52 -9.06
C THR A 144 9.47 -2.06 -8.06
N ALA A 145 9.61 -2.76 -6.94
CA ALA A 145 10.63 -2.47 -5.93
C ALA A 145 11.06 -3.71 -5.14
N TRP A 146 12.34 -3.76 -4.75
CA TRP A 146 12.96 -4.88 -4.03
C TRP A 146 14.16 -4.43 -3.17
N THR A 147 14.53 -5.24 -2.18
CA THR A 147 15.82 -5.12 -1.45
C THR A 147 16.95 -5.83 -2.18
N GLU A 148 18.20 -5.60 -1.76
CA GLU A 148 19.40 -6.23 -2.33
C GLU A 148 19.32 -7.77 -2.39
N ASP A 149 18.71 -8.40 -1.38
CA ASP A 149 18.50 -9.85 -1.32
C ASP A 149 17.30 -10.34 -2.15
N GLY A 150 16.65 -9.45 -2.90
CA GLY A 150 15.53 -9.75 -3.79
C GLY A 150 14.19 -9.98 -3.08
N GLU A 151 14.01 -9.49 -1.85
CA GLU A 151 12.67 -9.48 -1.23
C GLU A 151 11.78 -8.42 -1.89
N VAL A 152 10.53 -8.77 -2.17
CA VAL A 152 9.57 -7.87 -2.83
C VAL A 152 9.19 -6.75 -1.88
N MET A 153 9.40 -5.50 -2.33
CA MET A 153 9.12 -4.29 -1.56
C MET A 153 8.03 -3.42 -2.17
N GLY A 154 7.73 -3.63 -3.45
CA GLY A 154 6.61 -3.00 -4.11
C GLY A 154 6.23 -3.68 -5.41
N PHE A 155 4.97 -3.56 -5.78
CA PHE A 155 4.44 -4.00 -7.06
C PHE A 155 3.29 -3.11 -7.49
N GLN A 156 2.91 -3.26 -8.76
CA GLN A 156 1.70 -2.67 -9.33
C GLN A 156 0.95 -3.72 -10.16
N HIS A 157 -0.36 -3.58 -10.27
CA HIS A 157 -1.15 -4.35 -11.23
C HIS A 157 -0.89 -3.81 -12.64
N LYS A 158 -0.75 -4.69 -13.63
CA LYS A 158 -0.37 -4.31 -15.00
C LYS A 158 -1.41 -3.47 -15.75
N THR A 159 -2.68 -3.60 -15.38
CA THR A 159 -3.80 -2.94 -16.09
C THR A 159 -4.76 -2.17 -15.18
N LYS A 160 -4.57 -2.21 -13.86
CA LYS A 160 -5.45 -1.58 -12.86
C LYS A 160 -4.61 -0.61 -12.03
N PRO A 161 -5.15 0.51 -11.51
CA PRO A 161 -4.40 1.46 -10.69
C PRO A 161 -4.17 0.95 -9.25
N VAL A 162 -3.79 -0.32 -9.10
CA VAL A 162 -3.58 -1.00 -7.82
C VAL A 162 -2.08 -1.14 -7.56
N HIS A 163 -1.62 -0.67 -6.41
CA HIS A 163 -0.22 -0.64 -6.02
C HIS A 163 -0.07 -1.14 -4.59
N GLY A 164 1.09 -1.73 -4.28
CA GLY A 164 1.41 -2.11 -2.91
C GLY A 164 2.85 -1.76 -2.57
N VAL A 165 3.10 -1.37 -1.32
CA VAL A 165 4.43 -1.26 -0.71
C VAL A 165 4.53 -2.06 0.58
N GLN A 166 5.62 -2.81 0.73
CA GLN A 166 5.84 -3.66 1.91
C GLN A 166 6.42 -2.87 3.10
N PHE A 167 6.94 -1.67 2.85
CA PHE A 167 7.49 -0.75 3.86
C PHE A 167 6.49 0.37 4.19
N HIS A 168 6.86 1.25 5.12
CA HIS A 168 5.99 2.28 5.68
C HIS A 168 6.34 3.67 5.14
N PRO A 169 5.66 4.18 4.09
CA PRO A 169 5.91 5.52 3.55
C PRO A 169 5.60 6.63 4.56
N GLU A 170 4.75 6.37 5.54
CA GLU A 170 4.39 7.30 6.63
C GLU A 170 5.43 7.37 7.76
N SER A 171 6.45 6.51 7.72
CA SER A 171 7.51 6.55 8.74
C SER A 171 8.41 7.76 8.52
N ILE A 172 8.75 8.46 9.60
CA ILE A 172 9.66 9.63 9.57
C ILE A 172 11.04 9.32 8.98
N ALA A 173 11.48 8.07 9.05
CA ALA A 173 12.77 7.62 8.51
C ALA A 173 12.69 7.07 7.08
N THR A 174 11.50 7.10 6.45
CA THR A 174 11.32 6.79 5.04
C THR A 174 11.48 8.06 4.20
N GLU A 175 12.42 8.02 3.25
CA GLU A 175 12.65 9.10 2.30
C GLU A 175 11.58 9.06 1.20
N GLY A 176 11.05 10.24 0.83
CA GLY A 176 10.09 10.36 -0.27
C GLY A 176 8.69 9.82 0.03
N GLY A 177 8.34 9.56 1.30
CA GLY A 177 7.02 9.09 1.71
C GLY A 177 5.85 9.93 1.18
N HIS A 178 5.90 11.25 1.39
CA HIS A 178 4.92 12.20 0.83
C HIS A 178 4.86 12.13 -0.70
N ALA A 179 5.99 12.00 -1.39
CA ALA A 179 6.02 11.92 -2.85
C ALA A 179 5.33 10.64 -3.35
N MET A 180 5.51 9.49 -2.66
CA MET A 180 4.81 8.26 -3.00
C MET A 180 3.29 8.37 -2.81
N LEU A 181 2.86 8.97 -1.70
CA LEU A 181 1.43 9.21 -1.44
C LEU A 181 0.83 10.22 -2.42
N ALA A 182 1.59 11.26 -2.80
CA ALA A 182 1.19 12.21 -3.83
C ALA A 182 1.01 11.52 -5.20
N ASN A 183 1.90 10.59 -5.56
CA ASN A 183 1.74 9.79 -6.78
C ASN A 183 0.47 8.92 -6.74
N PHE A 184 0.14 8.33 -5.59
CA PHE A 184 -1.13 7.61 -5.41
C PHE A 184 -2.35 8.53 -5.55
N LEU A 185 -2.32 9.71 -4.93
CA LEU A 185 -3.42 10.68 -5.03
C LEU A 185 -3.68 11.12 -6.48
N LYS A 186 -2.62 11.32 -7.28
CA LYS A 186 -2.75 11.60 -8.72
C LYS A 186 -3.49 10.48 -9.47
N LEU A 187 -3.23 9.21 -9.13
CA LEU A 187 -3.97 8.08 -9.71
C LEU A 187 -5.46 8.12 -9.32
N ALA A 188 -5.77 8.55 -8.09
CA ALA A 188 -7.12 8.79 -7.57
C ALA A 188 -7.81 10.04 -8.15
N GLY A 189 -7.17 10.77 -9.08
CA GLY A 189 -7.70 12.03 -9.60
C GLY A 189 -7.81 13.13 -8.54
N VAL A 190 -6.99 13.04 -7.48
CA VAL A 190 -6.84 14.06 -6.45
C VAL A 190 -5.52 14.79 -6.71
N GLU A 191 -5.58 16.07 -7.03
CA GLU A 191 -4.36 16.87 -7.25
C GLU A 191 -3.69 17.13 -5.88
N PRO A 192 -2.47 16.62 -5.65
CA PRO A 192 -1.81 16.80 -4.36
C PRO A 192 -1.41 18.26 -4.18
N GLN A 193 -1.70 18.81 -3.00
CA GLN A 193 -1.16 20.09 -2.58
C GLN A 193 0.28 19.86 -2.13
N VAL A 194 1.20 19.99 -3.07
CA VAL A 194 2.61 20.10 -2.76
C VAL A 194 2.84 21.59 -2.51
N ASP A 195 2.94 21.99 -1.24
CA ASP A 195 3.29 23.37 -0.93
C ASP A 195 4.60 23.76 -1.64
N ALA A 196 4.53 24.92 -2.29
CA ALA A 196 5.54 25.56 -3.12
C ALA A 196 6.68 26.21 -2.31
#